data_AF-K0ZBE1-F1
#
_entry.id   AF-K0ZBE1-F1
#
_cell.length_a   1.000
_cell.length_b   1.000
_cell.length_c   1.000
_cell.angle_alpha   90.00
_cell.angle_beta   90.00
_cell.angle_gamma   90.00
#
_symmetry.space_group_name_H-M   'P 1'
#
loop_
_entity.id
_entity.type
_entity.pdbx_description
1 polymer ?
#
loop_
_entity_poly.entity_id
_entity_poly.type
_entity_poly.pdbx_seq_one_letter_code
_entity_poly.pdbx_strand_id
1 'polypeptide(L)' 'MVVEKITDGSLSGLTIVKSECAHARTLATRDEAAIEIFEYIECFYNRARIHSALGWMSPDEFERAYMEGVRLRAT' A
#
# COMPACT_ATOMS: atom_id res chain seq x y z
N MET A 1 -3.02 -0.32 -6.64
CA MET A 1 -1.99 -0.34 -7.71
C MET A 1 -0.57 -0.55 -7.15
N VAL A 2 -0.29 -0.22 -5.87
CA VAL A 2 1.07 -0.37 -5.30
C VAL A 2 1.32 -1.63 -4.47
N VAL A 3 0.27 -2.32 -3.99
CA VAL A 3 0.41 -3.62 -3.31
C VAL A 3 1.15 -4.62 -4.22
N GLU A 4 0.86 -4.58 -5.52
CA GLU A 4 1.50 -5.40 -6.55
C GLU A 4 2.98 -5.08 -6.82
N LYS A 5 3.46 -3.88 -6.44
CA LYS A 5 4.86 -3.50 -6.66
C LYS A 5 5.76 -3.82 -5.48
N ILE A 6 5.19 -3.97 -4.28
CA ILE A 6 5.90 -4.43 -3.08
C ILE A 6 5.91 -5.96 -3.04
N THR A 7 4.90 -6.60 -3.62
CA THR A 7 4.88 -8.04 -3.87
C THR A 7 5.51 -8.32 -5.23
N ASP A 8 6.70 -8.89 -5.27
CA ASP A 8 7.35 -9.44 -6.47
C ASP A 8 6.60 -10.68 -7.07
N GLY A 9 5.27 -10.69 -7.04
CA GLY A 9 4.43 -11.86 -7.30
C GLY A 9 4.18 -12.74 -6.08
N SER A 10 4.76 -12.41 -4.92
CA SER A 10 4.52 -13.12 -3.66
C SER A 10 3.31 -12.57 -2.91
N LEU A 11 2.36 -13.43 -2.49
CA LEU A 11 1.22 -13.10 -1.63
C LEU A 11 1.58 -12.48 -0.25
N SER A 12 2.88 -12.23 0.01
CA SER A 12 3.46 -11.72 1.25
C SER A 12 2.95 -10.33 1.66
N GLY A 13 2.77 -9.41 0.71
CA GLY A 13 2.26 -8.06 1.00
C GLY A 13 0.82 -8.07 1.51
N LEU A 14 -0.01 -8.98 0.97
CA LEU A 14 -1.38 -9.17 1.44
C LEU A 14 -1.42 -9.79 2.84
N THR A 15 -0.45 -10.65 3.19
CA THR A 15 -0.37 -11.23 4.53
C THR A 15 0.02 -10.21 5.61
N ILE A 16 0.86 -9.23 5.29
CA ILE A 16 1.23 -8.14 6.21
C ILE A 16 0.03 -7.23 6.48
N VAL A 17 -0.68 -6.81 5.43
CA VAL A 17 -1.91 -6.02 5.57
C VAL A 17 -2.96 -6.78 6.38
N LYS A 18 -3.12 -8.09 6.11
CA LYS A 18 -3.99 -8.96 6.91
C LYS A 18 -3.57 -9.03 8.38
N SER A 19 -2.27 -9.19 8.69
CA SER A 19 -1.82 -9.34 10.08
C SER A 19 -1.91 -8.04 10.88
N GLU A 20 -1.60 -6.90 10.25
CA GLU A 20 -1.67 -5.58 10.88
C GLU A 20 -3.13 -5.12 11.07
N CYS A 21 -4.01 -5.39 10.10
CA CYS A 21 -5.44 -5.13 10.22
C CYS A 21 -6.12 -6.06 11.25
N ALA A 22 -5.76 -7.35 11.26
CA ALA A 22 -6.32 -8.32 12.20
C ALA A 22 -5.92 -8.07 13.67
N HIS A 23 -4.83 -7.35 13.93
CA HIS A 23 -4.42 -6.99 15.29
C HIS A 23 -5.24 -5.83 15.88
N ALA A 24 -5.98 -5.08 15.06
CA ALA A 24 -6.63 -3.86 15.52
C ALA A 24 -8.06 -4.07 16.04
N ARG A 25 -8.88 -4.94 15.41
CA ARG A 25 -10.31 -5.11 15.79
C ARG A 25 -10.91 -6.47 15.37
N THR A 26 -11.85 -6.97 16.15
CA THR A 26 -12.76 -8.06 15.76
C THR A 26 -13.84 -7.48 14.85
N LEU A 27 -13.83 -7.82 13.57
CA LEU A 27 -14.83 -7.36 12.59
C LEU A 27 -15.99 -8.36 12.55
N ALA A 28 -17.22 -7.87 12.67
CA ALA A 28 -18.40 -8.73 12.84
C ALA A 28 -18.83 -9.38 11.53
N THR A 29 -18.57 -8.73 10.40
CA THR A 29 -18.95 -9.21 9.05
C THR A 29 -17.80 -9.13 8.05
N ARG A 30 -17.90 -9.91 6.97
CA ARG A 30 -16.93 -9.87 5.86
C ARG A 30 -16.95 -8.52 5.12
N ASP A 31 -18.11 -7.87 5.04
CA ASP A 31 -18.26 -6.60 4.32
C ASP A 31 -17.61 -5.45 5.10
N GLU A 32 -17.80 -5.40 6.43
CA GLU A 32 -17.07 -4.46 7.30
C GLU A 32 -15.56 -4.68 7.22
N ALA A 33 -15.12 -5.94 7.18
CA ALA A 33 -13.71 -6.25 7.02
C ALA A 33 -13.14 -5.76 5.68
N ALA A 34 -13.91 -5.89 4.60
CA ALA A 34 -13.50 -5.39 3.29
C ALA A 34 -13.38 -3.86 3.27
N ILE A 35 -14.33 -3.14 3.88
CA ILE A 35 -14.32 -1.67 3.97
C ILE A 35 -13.12 -1.20 4.80
N GLU A 36 -12.89 -1.77 5.97
CA GLU A 36 -11.78 -1.39 6.84
C GLU A 36 -10.41 -1.71 6.20
N ILE A 37 -10.28 -2.84 5.51
CA ILE A 37 -9.07 -3.16 4.73
C ILE A 37 -8.87 -2.14 3.61
N PHE A 38 -9.95 -1.78 2.90
CA PHE A 38 -9.87 -0.79 1.83
C PHE A 38 -9.45 0.58 2.37
N GLU A 39 -10.08 1.04 3.45
CA GLU A 39 -9.72 2.29 4.10
C GLU A 39 -8.28 2.26 4.63
N TYR A 40 -7.85 1.16 5.24
CA TYR A 40 -6.48 1.00 5.69
C TYR A 40 -5.47 1.10 4.53
N ILE A 41 -5.74 0.42 3.41
CA ILE A 41 -4.86 0.43 2.24
C ILE A 41 -4.80 1.84 1.63
N GLU A 42 -5.94 2.45 1.34
CA GLU A 42 -6.01 3.75 0.65
C GLU A 42 -5.58 4.90 1.56
N CYS A 43 -6.04 4.89 2.81
CA CYS A 43 -5.87 6.04 3.67
C CYS A 43 -4.55 6.08 4.42
N PHE A 44 -4.03 4.91 4.80
CA PHE A 44 -2.84 4.80 5.62
C PHE A 44 -1.67 4.17 4.86
N TYR A 45 -1.86 2.98 4.31
CA TYR A 45 -0.77 2.23 3.69
C TYR A 45 -0.19 2.97 2.49
N ASN A 46 -1.00 3.34 1.50
CA ASN A 46 -0.53 4.00 0.28
C ASN A 46 0.06 5.38 0.56
N ARG A 47 -0.52 6.13 1.51
CA ARG A 47 -0.16 7.54 1.77
C ARG A 47 1.00 7.71 2.73
N ALA A 48 1.05 6.92 3.80
CA ALA A 48 1.92 7.20 4.95
C ALA A 48 2.93 6.09 5.25
N ARG A 49 2.77 4.87 4.69
CA ARG A 49 3.69 3.78 5.00
C ARG A 49 5.00 3.96 4.27
N ILE A 50 6.05 4.26 5.02
CA ILE A 50 7.41 4.36 4.48
C ILE A 50 8.02 2.97 4.34
N HIS A 51 8.68 2.71 3.21
CA HIS A 51 9.34 1.43 2.95
C HIS A 51 10.79 1.62 2.48
N SER A 52 11.74 0.89 3.07
CA SER A 52 13.17 0.98 2.73
C SER A 52 13.45 0.61 1.27
N ALA A 53 12.75 -0.41 0.74
CA ALA A 53 12.82 -0.78 -0.67
C ALA A 53 12.33 0.31 -1.65
N LEU A 54 11.52 1.27 -1.17
CA LEU A 54 11.08 2.43 -1.94
C LEU A 54 11.96 3.66 -1.70
N GLY A 55 13.14 3.48 -1.08
CA GLY A 55 14.03 4.60 -0.75
C GLY A 55 13.52 5.46 0.40
N TRP A 56 12.80 4.84 1.35
CA TRP A 56 12.16 5.54 2.49
C TRP A 56 11.04 6.52 2.08
N MET A 57 10.40 6.25 0.95
CA MET A 57 9.21 6.96 0.49
C MET A 57 7.94 6.15 0.75
N SER A 58 6.80 6.84 0.82
CA SER A 58 5.51 6.16 0.73
C SER A 58 5.24 5.66 -0.70
N PRO A 59 4.35 4.67 -0.85
CA PRO A 59 3.88 4.23 -2.16
C PRO A 59 3.43 5.38 -3.08
N ASP A 60 2.63 6.31 -2.57
CA ASP A 60 2.16 7.48 -3.32
C ASP A 60 3.32 8.40 -3.72
N GLU A 61 4.23 8.70 -2.80
CA GLU A 61 5.40 9.54 -3.06
C GLU A 61 6.30 8.92 -4.13
N PHE A 62 6.53 7.61 -4.05
CA PHE A 62 7.32 6.88 -5.02
C PHE A 62 6.70 6.92 -6.42
N GLU A 63 5.39 6.69 -6.54
CA GLU A 63 4.69 6.77 -7.83
C GLU A 63 4.72 8.20 -8.40
N ARG A 64 4.52 9.22 -7.58
CA ARG A 64 4.61 10.63 -8.01
C ARG A 64 6.00 10.99 -8.51
N ALA A 65 7.05 10.63 -7.76
CA ALA A 65 8.43 10.87 -8.16
C ALA A 65 8.78 10.11 -9.46
N TYR A 66 8.30 8.88 -9.61
CA TYR A 66 8.47 8.10 -10.83
C TYR A 66 7.80 8.77 -12.03
N MET A 67 6.53 9.21 -11.89
CA MET A 67 5.79 9.89 -12.95
C MET A 67 6.42 11.22 -13.34
N GLU A 68 6.93 11.99 -12.37
CA GLU A 68 7.66 13.24 -12.63
C GLU A 68 8.97 12.96 -13.40
N GLY A 69 9.73 11.94 -13.00
CA GLY A 69 10.93 11.51 -13.71
C GLY A 69 10.64 11.02 -15.14
N VAL A 70 9.55 10.28 -15.35
CA VAL A 70 9.10 9.87 -16.68
C VAL A 70 8.71 11.09 -17.53
N ARG A 71 8.00 12.05 -16.96
CA ARG A 71 7.57 13.28 -17.64
C ARG A 71 8.77 14.13 -18.08
N LEU A 72 9.79 14.28 -17.23
CA LEU A 72 11.01 15.03 -17.54
C LEU A 72 11.85 14.38 -18.65
N ARG A 73 11.75 13.06 -18.82
CA ARG A 73 12.44 12.33 -19.90
C ARG A 73 11.68 12.37 -21.24
N ALA A 74 10.42 12.80 -21.23
CA ALA A 74 9.55 12.85 -22.40
C ALA A 74 9.56 14.23 -23.10
N THR A 75 10.27 15.21 -22.56
CA THR A 75 10.50 16.56 -23.11
C THR A 75 11.91 16.71 -23.61
#